data_AF-A0A5D2GXK2-F1
#
_entry.id   AF-A0A5D2GXK2-F1
#
_cell.length_a   1.000
_cell.length_b   1.000
_cell.length_c   1.000
_cell.angle_alpha   90.00
_cell.angle_beta   90.00
_cell.angle_gamma   90.00
#
_symmetry.space_group_name_H-M   'P 1'
#
loop_
_entity.id
_entity.type
_entity.pdbx_description
1 polymer ?
#
loop_
_entity_poly.entity_id
_entity_poly.type
_entity_poly.pdbx_seq_one_letter_code
_entity_poly.pdbx_strand_id
1 'polypeptide(L)'
;MEITTGEMDEVYKISEERLKQALDAESKIVQLKTVMHSLEEKISDIESENQVLRQQTLLNCIISLLLSKECLRKERERVSNYLYSSSETKLLEKVQHELLVTYANRLLEKEHSGCRALLRDNKVEDLSRMYRLYCKIPRGLEPVANVFKQHVTAEGTALVQQAEDACRQVSPWIGYHQRPRSHYHLKLGIVSSFILNMACIEP
;
A
#
# COMPACT_ATOMS: atom_id res chain seq x y z
N MET A 1 13.86 24.06 70.69
CA MET A 1 13.68 23.90 69.24
C MET A 1 12.35 24.56 68.94
N GLU A 2 12.38 25.89 68.80
CA GLU A 2 11.17 26.71 68.59
C GLU A 2 11.05 26.95 67.09
N ILE A 3 10.00 26.42 66.49
CA ILE A 3 9.61 26.75 65.12
C ILE A 3 8.86 28.07 65.22
N THR A 4 9.37 29.09 64.55
CA THR A 4 8.81 30.45 64.60
C THR A 4 7.53 30.51 63.78
N THR A 5 6.55 31.29 64.23
CA THR A 5 5.22 31.41 63.59
C THR A 5 5.28 31.79 62.10
N GLY A 6 6.35 32.45 61.64
CA GLY A 6 6.58 32.76 60.22
C GLY A 6 6.95 31.56 59.35
N GLU A 7 7.65 30.56 59.89
CA GLU A 7 7.99 29.34 59.15
C GLU A 7 6.76 28.46 58.90
N MET A 8 5.77 28.51 59.81
CA MET A 8 4.49 27.82 59.64
C MET A 8 3.66 28.41 58.49
N ASP A 9 3.61 29.73 58.35
CA ASP A 9 2.83 30.41 57.30
C ASP A 9 3.41 30.17 55.89
N GLU A 10 4.74 30.10 55.77
CA GLU A 10 5.41 29.86 54.49
C GLU A 10 5.24 28.42 54.02
N VAL A 11 5.30 27.45 54.93
CA VAL A 11 4.98 26.04 54.66
C VAL A 11 3.52 25.88 54.21
N TYR A 12 2.59 26.62 54.82
CA TYR A 12 1.18 26.60 54.43
C TYR A 12 0.98 27.10 53.00
N LYS A 13 1.58 28.23 52.61
CA LYS A 13 1.48 28.76 51.24
C LYS A 13 2.08 27.82 50.20
N ILE A 14 3.23 27.22 50.48
CA ILE A 14 3.85 26.22 49.60
C ILE A 14 2.92 25.01 49.43
N SER A 15 2.28 24.55 50.51
CA SER A 15 1.35 23.42 50.46
C SER A 15 0.12 23.71 49.59
N GLU A 16 -0.39 24.94 49.63
CA GLU A 16 -1.55 25.37 48.85
C GLU A 16 -1.22 25.45 47.34
N GLU A 17 -0.04 25.97 46.99
CA GLU A 17 0.45 25.98 45.60
C GLU A 17 0.68 24.56 45.07
N ARG A 18 1.23 23.65 45.89
CA ARG A 18 1.39 22.24 45.52
C ARG A 18 0.04 21.57 45.27
N LEU A 19 -0.95 21.84 46.12
CA LEU A 19 -2.31 21.31 45.96
C LEU A 19 -2.95 21.83 44.66
N LYS A 20 -2.80 23.13 44.35
CA LYS A 20 -3.31 23.72 43.11
C LYS A 20 -2.66 23.10 41.87
N GLN A 21 -1.35 22.86 41.92
CA GLN A 21 -0.63 22.18 40.82
C GLN A 21 -1.05 20.72 40.68
N ALA A 22 -1.30 20.02 41.79
CA ALA A 22 -1.78 18.64 41.75
C ALA A 22 -3.17 18.56 41.10
N LEU A 23 -4.09 19.46 41.47
CA LEU A 23 -5.43 19.51 40.88
C LEU A 23 -5.41 19.86 39.38
N ASP A 24 -4.53 20.77 38.95
CA ASP A 24 -4.34 21.08 37.52
C ASP A 24 -3.76 19.90 36.74
N ALA A 25 -2.79 19.18 37.33
CA ALA A 25 -2.23 17.96 36.74
C ALA A 25 -3.27 16.85 36.64
N GLU A 26 -4.10 16.64 37.67
CA GLU A 26 -5.21 15.70 37.65
C GLU A 26 -6.22 16.02 36.54
N SER A 27 -6.58 17.30 36.38
CA SER A 27 -7.46 17.74 35.30
C SER A 27 -6.88 17.41 33.92
N LYS A 28 -5.58 17.68 33.70
CA LYS A 28 -4.88 17.34 32.45
C LYS A 28 -4.81 15.84 32.21
N ILE A 29 -4.58 15.03 33.25
CA ILE A 29 -4.58 13.57 33.16
C ILE A 29 -5.94 13.06 32.73
N VAL A 30 -7.03 13.59 33.32
CA VAL A 30 -8.39 13.23 32.93
C VAL A 30 -8.67 13.61 31.47
N GLN A 31 -8.29 14.81 31.04
CA GLN A 31 -8.44 15.24 29.64
C GLN A 31 -7.66 14.34 28.68
N LEU A 32 -6.40 14.03 28.99
CA LEU A 32 -5.56 13.14 28.19
C LEU A 32 -6.16 11.74 28.11
N LYS A 33 -6.72 11.22 29.20
CA LYS A 33 -7.37 9.91 29.23
C LYS A 33 -8.59 9.86 28.31
N THR A 34 -9.39 10.91 28.31
CA THR A 34 -10.55 11.04 27.40
C THR A 34 -10.11 11.08 25.94
N VAL A 35 -9.07 11.87 25.62
CA VAL A 35 -8.53 11.94 24.25
C VAL A 35 -7.94 10.59 23.83
N MET A 36 -7.19 9.92 24.71
CA MET A 36 -6.62 8.60 24.43
C MET A 36 -7.71 7.57 24.11
N HIS A 37 -8.77 7.53 24.92
CA HIS A 37 -9.87 6.62 24.67
C HIS A 37 -10.58 6.90 23.33
N SER A 38 -10.84 8.18 23.03
CA SER A 38 -11.43 8.56 21.74
C SER A 38 -10.51 8.24 20.55
N LEU A 39 -9.19 8.32 20.73
CA LEU A 39 -8.23 7.91 19.70
C LEU A 39 -8.22 6.39 19.51
N GLU A 40 -8.32 5.60 20.58
CA GLU A 40 -8.41 4.14 20.50
C GLU A 40 -9.64 3.70 19.70
N GLU A 41 -10.80 4.32 19.94
CA GLU A 41 -12.02 4.07 19.16
C GLU A 41 -11.81 4.39 17.68
N LYS A 42 -11.26 5.56 17.36
CA LYS A 42 -10.99 5.95 15.97
C LYS A 42 -10.01 5.03 15.26
N ILE A 43 -8.98 4.53 15.97
CA ILE A 43 -8.02 3.57 15.40
C ILE A 43 -8.73 2.26 15.08
N SER A 44 -9.56 1.75 16.00
CA SER A 44 -10.36 0.54 15.79
C SER A 44 -11.31 0.67 14.59
N ASP A 45 -12.00 1.80 14.47
CA ASP A 45 -12.90 2.08 13.35
C ASP A 45 -12.13 2.07 12.01
N ILE A 46 -11.00 2.76 11.95
CA ILE A 46 -10.13 2.80 10.75
C ILE A 46 -9.59 1.41 10.38
N GLU A 47 -9.20 0.59 11.36
CA GLU A 47 -8.74 -0.78 11.11
C GLU A 47 -9.87 -1.65 10.53
N SER A 48 -11.08 -1.51 11.06
CA SER A 48 -12.26 -2.23 10.58
C SER A 48 -12.65 -1.83 9.14
N GLU A 49 -12.65 -0.53 8.82
CA GLU A 49 -12.93 -0.02 7.47
C GLU A 49 -11.88 -0.50 6.46
N ASN A 50 -10.60 -0.47 6.84
CA ASN A 50 -9.51 -1.00 6.00
C ASN A 50 -9.67 -2.50 5.72
N GLN A 51 -10.17 -3.28 6.67
CA GLN A 51 -10.41 -4.71 6.49
C GLN A 51 -11.58 -4.97 5.53
N VAL A 52 -12.67 -4.20 5.64
CA VAL A 52 -13.84 -4.29 4.74
C VAL A 52 -13.45 -3.90 3.31
N LEU A 53 -12.70 -2.81 3.12
CA LEU A 53 -12.22 -2.35 1.81
C LEU A 53 -11.33 -3.40 1.12
N ARG A 54 -10.46 -4.09 1.89
CA ARG A 54 -9.63 -5.20 1.40
C ARG A 54 -10.48 -6.39 0.95
N GLN A 55 -11.48 -6.79 1.75
CA GLN A 55 -12.39 -7.90 1.38
C GLN A 55 -13.24 -7.55 0.15
N GLN A 56 -13.75 -6.32 0.07
CA GLN A 56 -14.56 -5.85 -1.07
C GLN A 56 -13.76 -5.83 -2.38
N THR A 57 -12.47 -5.53 -2.31
CA THR A 57 -11.54 -5.53 -3.45
C THR A 57 -11.36 -6.92 -4.05
N LEU A 58 -11.08 -7.90 -3.18
CA LEU A 58 -10.99 -9.31 -3.56
C LEU A 58 -12.31 -9.81 -4.15
N LEU A 59 -13.45 -9.49 -3.51
CA LEU A 59 -14.77 -9.88 -3.99
C LEU A 59 -15.03 -9.32 -5.39
N ASN A 60 -14.71 -8.05 -5.65
CA ASN A 60 -14.94 -7.43 -6.94
C ASN A 60 -14.09 -8.06 -8.07
N CYS A 61 -12.84 -8.43 -7.77
CA CYS A 61 -11.99 -9.17 -8.72
C CYS A 61 -12.53 -10.59 -8.97
N ILE A 62 -12.93 -11.30 -7.92
CA ILE A 62 -13.50 -12.65 -8.02
C ILE A 62 -14.83 -12.65 -8.78
N ILE A 63 -15.72 -11.69 -8.49
CA ILE A 63 -17.02 -11.53 -9.15
C ILE A 63 -16.85 -11.24 -10.64
N SER A 64 -15.97 -10.31 -11.00
CA SER A 64 -15.71 -9.96 -12.41
C SER A 64 -15.33 -11.17 -13.26
N LEU A 65 -14.57 -12.10 -12.71
CA LEU A 65 -14.06 -13.25 -13.44
C LEU A 65 -14.98 -14.47 -13.41
N LEU A 66 -15.79 -14.61 -12.37
CA LEU A 66 -16.94 -15.52 -12.41
C LEU A 66 -17.91 -15.08 -13.51
N LEU A 67 -18.20 -13.78 -13.59
CA LEU A 67 -19.01 -13.21 -14.66
C LEU A 67 -18.36 -13.40 -16.03
N SER A 68 -17.03 -13.27 -16.16
CA SER A 68 -16.36 -13.44 -17.45
C SER A 68 -16.42 -14.87 -17.98
N LYS A 69 -16.20 -15.87 -17.11
CA LYS A 69 -16.32 -17.29 -17.46
C LYS A 69 -17.74 -17.68 -17.83
N GLU A 70 -18.71 -17.25 -17.03
CA GLU A 70 -20.11 -17.53 -17.27
C GLU A 70 -20.62 -16.80 -18.53
N CYS A 71 -20.14 -15.59 -18.78
CA CYS A 71 -20.41 -14.85 -20.00
C CYS A 71 -19.86 -15.61 -21.22
N LEU A 72 -18.59 -16.00 -21.23
CA LEU A 72 -18.00 -16.78 -22.33
C LEU A 72 -18.74 -18.12 -22.56
N ARG A 73 -19.19 -18.78 -21.49
CA ARG A 73 -19.99 -20.01 -21.59
C ARG A 73 -21.34 -19.74 -22.26
N LYS A 74 -22.08 -18.74 -21.78
CA LYS A 74 -23.37 -18.32 -22.33
C LYS A 74 -23.25 -17.87 -23.78
N GLU A 75 -22.17 -17.21 -24.15
CA GLU A 75 -21.93 -16.74 -25.53
C GLU A 75 -21.68 -17.92 -26.48
N ARG A 76 -20.94 -18.95 -26.06
CA ARG A 76 -20.81 -20.19 -26.85
C ARG A 76 -22.15 -20.89 -27.02
N GLU A 77 -22.91 -21.00 -25.95
CA GLU A 77 -24.25 -21.59 -25.97
C GLU A 77 -25.19 -20.81 -26.90
N ARG A 78 -25.11 -19.47 -26.88
CA ARG A 78 -25.89 -18.63 -27.80
C ARG A 78 -25.49 -18.85 -29.26
N VAL A 79 -24.19 -19.01 -29.55
CA VAL A 79 -23.75 -19.31 -30.92
C VAL A 79 -24.25 -20.68 -31.36
N SER A 80 -24.07 -21.71 -30.53
CA SER A 80 -24.52 -23.06 -30.83
C SER A 80 -26.03 -23.16 -31.08
N ASN A 81 -26.83 -22.38 -30.35
CA ASN A 81 -28.29 -22.48 -30.39
C ASN A 81 -28.94 -21.55 -31.41
N TYR A 82 -28.34 -20.38 -31.69
CA TYR A 82 -29.03 -19.29 -32.41
C TYR A 82 -28.20 -18.64 -33.53
N LEU A 83 -26.89 -18.89 -33.64
CA LEU A 83 -26.03 -18.25 -34.65
C LEU A 83 -25.29 -19.26 -35.52
N TYR A 84 -24.71 -18.79 -36.62
CA TYR A 84 -23.89 -19.64 -37.48
C TYR A 84 -22.52 -19.87 -36.83
N SER A 85 -21.97 -21.09 -36.91
CA SER A 85 -20.71 -21.47 -36.25
C SER A 85 -19.51 -20.58 -36.65
N SER A 86 -19.49 -20.08 -37.89
CA SER A 86 -18.47 -19.14 -38.37
C SER A 86 -18.43 -17.80 -37.61
N SER A 87 -19.49 -17.46 -36.85
CA SER A 87 -19.53 -16.27 -36.00
C SER A 87 -18.89 -16.48 -34.62
N GLU A 88 -18.66 -17.73 -34.20
CA GLU A 88 -18.16 -18.05 -32.85
C GLU A 88 -16.85 -17.35 -32.55
N THR A 89 -15.85 -17.51 -33.41
CA THR A 89 -14.50 -16.98 -33.19
C THR A 89 -14.52 -15.46 -33.01
N LYS A 90 -15.18 -14.73 -33.92
CA LYS A 90 -15.24 -13.27 -33.90
C LYS A 90 -15.99 -12.74 -32.67
N LEU A 91 -17.06 -13.42 -32.27
CA LEU A 91 -17.85 -13.05 -31.10
C LEU A 91 -17.06 -13.28 -29.81
N LEU A 92 -16.44 -14.45 -29.66
CA LEU A 92 -15.65 -14.77 -28.48
C LEU A 92 -14.43 -13.87 -28.35
N GLU A 93 -13.75 -13.53 -29.45
CA GLU A 93 -12.66 -12.55 -29.45
C GLU A 93 -13.12 -11.18 -28.94
N LYS A 94 -14.29 -10.70 -29.36
CA LYS A 94 -14.85 -9.41 -28.89
C LYS A 94 -15.23 -9.44 -27.41
N VAL A 95 -15.88 -10.52 -26.97
CA VAL A 95 -16.27 -10.71 -25.57
C VAL A 95 -15.03 -10.82 -24.68
N GLN A 96 -14.01 -11.56 -25.11
CA GLN A 96 -12.73 -11.65 -24.42
C GLN A 96 -12.03 -10.30 -24.36
N HIS A 97 -11.97 -9.56 -25.47
CA HIS A 97 -11.37 -8.23 -25.48
C HIS A 97 -12.05 -7.30 -24.47
N GLU A 98 -13.38 -7.23 -24.47
CA GLU A 98 -14.10 -6.33 -23.57
C GLU A 98 -13.92 -6.71 -22.09
N LEU A 99 -14.01 -8.00 -21.78
CA LEU A 99 -13.87 -8.49 -20.39
C LEU A 99 -12.43 -8.41 -19.88
N LEU A 100 -11.43 -8.67 -20.73
CA LEU A 100 -10.04 -8.83 -20.31
C LEU A 100 -9.20 -7.58 -20.51
N VAL A 101 -9.44 -6.84 -21.58
CA VAL A 101 -8.65 -5.64 -21.88
C VAL A 101 -9.33 -4.43 -21.27
N THR A 102 -10.64 -4.25 -21.45
CA THR A 102 -11.32 -3.05 -20.94
C THR A 102 -11.57 -3.14 -19.44
N TYR A 103 -12.24 -4.21 -18.99
CA TYR A 103 -12.65 -4.32 -17.60
C TYR A 103 -11.50 -4.70 -16.65
N ALA A 104 -10.65 -5.65 -17.05
CA ALA A 104 -9.55 -6.10 -16.21
C ALA A 104 -8.50 -5.00 -15.98
N ASN A 105 -8.16 -4.19 -17.00
CA ASN A 105 -7.28 -3.03 -16.81
C ASN A 105 -7.88 -2.01 -15.83
N ARG A 106 -9.18 -1.70 -15.92
CA ARG A 106 -9.86 -0.82 -14.96
C ARG A 106 -9.78 -1.33 -13.52
N LEU A 107 -9.87 -2.65 -13.31
CA LEU A 107 -9.69 -3.24 -11.99
C LEU A 107 -8.24 -3.16 -11.51
N LEU A 108 -7.27 -3.45 -12.39
CA LEU A 108 -5.85 -3.41 -12.04
C LEU A 108 -5.37 -1.99 -11.71
N GLU A 109 -5.98 -0.97 -12.31
CA GLU A 109 -5.66 0.45 -12.11
C GLU A 109 -6.44 1.13 -10.98
N LYS A 110 -7.39 0.43 -10.33
CA LYS A 110 -8.16 1.03 -9.24
C LYS A 110 -7.26 1.59 -8.14
N GLU A 111 -7.61 2.78 -7.68
CA GLU A 111 -6.95 3.40 -6.54
C GLU A 111 -7.18 2.57 -5.26
N HIS A 112 -6.14 2.44 -4.43
CA HIS A 112 -6.11 1.70 -3.16
C HIS A 112 -6.43 0.19 -3.19
N SER A 113 -6.83 -0.36 -4.33
CA SER A 113 -7.33 -1.74 -4.45
C SER A 113 -6.83 -2.48 -5.69
N GLY A 114 -6.30 -1.76 -6.67
CA GLY A 114 -5.69 -2.35 -7.86
C GLY A 114 -4.33 -3.01 -7.58
N CYS A 115 -3.76 -3.60 -8.63
CA CYS A 115 -2.48 -4.32 -8.57
C CYS A 115 -1.35 -3.46 -7.96
N ARG A 116 -1.32 -2.16 -8.26
CA ARG A 116 -0.33 -1.23 -7.69
C ARG A 116 -0.47 -1.05 -6.18
N ALA A 117 -1.68 -1.09 -5.64
CA ALA A 117 -1.89 -1.00 -4.19
C ALA A 117 -1.42 -2.29 -3.51
N LEU A 118 -1.76 -3.44 -4.09
CA LEU A 118 -1.33 -4.75 -3.59
C LEU A 118 0.21 -4.88 -3.55
N LEU A 119 0.90 -4.38 -4.57
CA LEU A 119 2.37 -4.37 -4.61
C LEU A 119 2.96 -3.46 -3.53
N ARG A 120 2.45 -2.23 -3.40
CA ARG A 120 2.92 -1.26 -2.40
C ARG A 120 2.72 -1.74 -0.96
N ASP A 121 1.59 -2.38 -0.70
CA ASP A 121 1.20 -2.83 0.64
C ASP A 121 1.71 -4.26 0.95
N ASN A 122 2.56 -4.82 0.08
CA ASN A 122 3.13 -6.17 0.17
C ASN A 122 2.07 -7.27 0.42
N LYS A 123 0.93 -7.20 -0.29
CA LYS A 123 -0.20 -8.14 -0.15
C LYS A 123 0.02 -9.41 -0.97
N VAL A 124 1.02 -10.19 -0.61
CA VAL A 124 1.48 -11.37 -1.36
C VAL A 124 0.38 -12.41 -1.59
N GLU A 125 -0.49 -12.65 -0.60
CA GLU A 125 -1.58 -13.63 -0.72
C GLU A 125 -2.63 -13.18 -1.75
N ASP A 126 -2.90 -11.87 -1.80
CA ASP A 126 -3.86 -11.28 -2.74
C ASP A 126 -3.28 -11.22 -4.15
N LEU A 127 -1.99 -10.91 -4.27
CA LEU A 127 -1.23 -11.02 -5.52
C LEU A 127 -1.20 -12.46 -6.05
N SER A 128 -1.01 -13.45 -5.17
CA SER A 128 -1.02 -14.87 -5.53
C SER A 128 -2.40 -15.32 -6.02
N ARG A 129 -3.47 -14.91 -5.31
CA ARG A 129 -4.86 -15.14 -5.76
C ARG A 129 -5.13 -14.52 -7.12
N MET A 130 -4.69 -13.27 -7.34
CA MET A 130 -4.80 -12.58 -8.62
C MET A 130 -4.04 -13.34 -9.73
N TYR A 131 -2.78 -13.73 -9.50
CA TYR A 131 -1.97 -14.48 -10.47
C TYR A 131 -2.64 -15.81 -10.87
N ARG A 132 -3.05 -16.63 -9.89
CA ARG A 132 -3.73 -17.93 -10.12
C ARG A 132 -5.01 -17.81 -10.94
N LEU A 133 -5.59 -16.62 -10.95
CA LEU A 133 -6.83 -16.31 -11.64
C LEU A 133 -6.56 -15.79 -13.06
N TYR A 134 -5.60 -14.89 -13.26
CA TYR A 134 -5.23 -14.37 -14.58
C TYR A 134 -4.42 -15.38 -15.41
N CYS A 135 -3.68 -16.31 -14.79
CA CYS A 135 -2.91 -17.34 -15.51
C CYS A 135 -3.77 -18.34 -16.27
N LYS A 136 -5.04 -18.52 -15.88
CA LYS A 136 -6.00 -19.42 -16.54
C LYS A 136 -6.60 -18.83 -17.82
N ILE A 137 -6.24 -17.59 -18.15
CA ILE A 137 -6.84 -16.83 -19.24
C ILE A 137 -5.77 -16.62 -20.31
N PRO A 138 -6.07 -16.93 -21.58
CA PRO A 138 -5.16 -16.62 -22.69
C PRO A 138 -4.81 -15.12 -22.67
N ARG A 139 -3.51 -14.81 -22.62
CA ARG A 139 -2.98 -13.43 -22.52
C ARG A 139 -3.45 -12.62 -21.29
N GLY A 140 -4.10 -13.26 -20.31
CA GLY A 140 -4.61 -12.57 -19.11
C GLY A 140 -3.51 -12.00 -18.22
N LEU A 141 -2.31 -12.57 -18.25
CA LEU A 141 -1.17 -12.08 -17.47
C LEU A 141 -0.45 -10.88 -18.10
N GLU A 142 -0.65 -10.58 -19.38
CA GLU A 142 -0.02 -9.42 -20.03
C GLU A 142 -0.28 -8.10 -19.29
N PRO A 143 -1.54 -7.72 -18.96
CA PRO A 143 -1.79 -6.47 -18.24
C PRO A 143 -1.22 -6.48 -16.81
N VAL A 144 -1.26 -7.62 -16.13
CA VAL A 144 -0.67 -7.77 -14.78
C VAL A 144 0.84 -7.57 -14.82
N ALA A 145 1.52 -8.20 -15.78
CA ALA A 145 2.95 -8.06 -15.99
C ALA A 145 3.35 -6.62 -16.36
N ASN A 146 2.53 -5.95 -17.17
CA ASN A 146 2.76 -4.55 -17.53
C ASN A 146 2.68 -3.62 -16.31
N VAL A 147 1.64 -3.77 -15.47
CA VAL A 147 1.51 -2.98 -14.23
C VAL A 147 2.66 -3.26 -13.27
N PHE A 148 3.05 -4.53 -13.11
CA PHE A 148 4.19 -4.93 -12.28
C PHE A 148 5.50 -4.28 -12.78
N LYS A 149 5.79 -4.39 -14.08
CA LYS A 149 6.96 -3.77 -14.71
C LYS A 149 6.99 -2.26 -14.47
N GLN A 150 5.86 -1.58 -14.68
CA GLN A 150 5.78 -0.14 -14.46
C GLN A 150 5.98 0.24 -13.00
N HIS A 151 5.47 -0.54 -12.06
CA HIS A 151 5.66 -0.31 -10.62
C HIS A 151 7.14 -0.46 -10.21
N VAL A 152 7.78 -1.58 -10.55
CA VAL A 152 9.20 -1.81 -10.25
C VAL A 152 10.09 -0.74 -10.90
N THR A 153 9.78 -0.34 -12.14
CA THR A 153 10.52 0.73 -12.83
C THR A 153 10.37 2.06 -12.10
N ALA A 154 9.17 2.42 -11.65
CA ALA A 154 8.91 3.65 -10.92
C ALA A 154 9.66 3.67 -9.58
N GLU A 155 9.60 2.58 -8.81
CA GLU A 155 10.32 2.48 -7.54
C GLU A 155 11.84 2.53 -7.73
N GLY A 156 12.37 1.78 -8.69
CA GLY A 156 13.79 1.81 -9.01
C GLY A 156 14.26 3.20 -9.44
N THR A 157 13.47 3.92 -10.23
CA THR A 157 13.79 5.29 -10.66
C THR A 157 13.79 6.26 -9.48
N ALA A 158 12.81 6.15 -8.58
CA ALA A 158 12.73 7.01 -7.40
C ALA A 158 13.93 6.81 -6.46
N LEU A 159 14.37 5.57 -6.25
CA LEU A 159 15.55 5.25 -5.45
C LEU A 159 16.83 5.82 -6.04
N VAL A 160 17.02 5.71 -7.36
CA VAL A 160 18.17 6.31 -8.06
C VAL A 160 18.17 7.83 -7.90
N GLN A 161 17.02 8.48 -8.08
CA GLN A 161 16.89 9.92 -7.92
C GLN A 161 17.22 10.37 -6.49
N GLN A 162 16.71 9.65 -5.49
CA GLN A 162 17.00 9.93 -4.08
C GLN A 162 18.50 9.81 -3.77
N ALA A 163 19.18 8.80 -4.32
CA ALA A 163 20.62 8.63 -4.16
C ALA A 163 21.43 9.76 -4.82
N GLU A 164 21.02 10.20 -6.02
CA GLU A 164 21.65 11.32 -6.73
C GLU A 164 21.48 12.64 -5.97
N ASP A 165 20.28 12.91 -5.46
CA ASP A 165 20.00 14.14 -4.71
C ASP A 165 20.71 14.18 -3.34
N ALA A 166 20.80 13.04 -2.65
CA ALA A 166 21.62 12.92 -1.45
C ALA A 166 23.10 13.23 -1.75
N CYS A 167 23.64 12.73 -2.86
CA CYS A 167 25.02 13.02 -3.28
C CYS A 167 25.23 14.51 -3.58
N ARG A 168 24.24 15.18 -4.18
CA ARG A 168 24.29 16.63 -4.44
C ARG A 168 24.29 17.46 -3.16
N GLN A 169 23.58 17.04 -2.10
CA GLN A 169 23.53 17.75 -0.83
C GLN A 169 24.83 17.61 0.00
N VAL A 170 25.60 16.54 -0.20
CA VAL A 170 26.94 16.37 0.41
C VAL A 170 28.01 17.19 -0.33
N SER A 171 27.73 17.61 -1.57
CA SER A 171 28.70 18.28 -2.46
C SER A 171 29.13 19.70 -2.05
N PRO A 172 28.42 20.50 -1.21
CA PRO A 172 28.93 21.80 -0.79
C PRO A 172 30.18 21.74 0.12
N TRP A 173 30.49 20.58 0.73
CA TRP A 173 31.60 20.42 1.68
C TRP A 173 32.81 19.64 1.15
N ILE A 174 32.72 19.00 -0.02
CA ILE A 174 33.84 18.25 -0.61
C ILE A 174 34.41 19.05 -1.77
N GLY A 175 35.27 20.01 -1.43
CA GLY A 175 36.08 20.74 -2.40
C GLY A 175 37.03 19.78 -3.15
N TYR A 176 36.93 19.78 -4.48
CA TYR A 176 38.01 19.60 -5.47
C TYR A 176 39.05 18.46 -5.36
N HIS A 177 38.90 17.45 -4.50
CA HIS A 177 39.77 16.27 -4.55
C HIS A 177 39.00 14.96 -4.71
N GLN A 178 39.20 14.36 -5.89
CA GLN A 178 38.71 13.09 -6.42
C GLN A 178 37.21 13.03 -6.76
N ARG A 179 36.89 13.22 -8.05
CA ARG A 179 35.66 12.66 -8.64
C ARG A 179 35.74 11.13 -8.49
N PRO A 180 34.78 10.46 -7.83
CA PRO A 180 34.75 9.01 -7.81
C PRO A 180 34.46 8.51 -9.22
N ARG A 181 35.37 7.70 -9.77
CA ARG A 181 35.19 6.94 -11.02
C ARG A 181 34.10 5.86 -10.95
N SER A 182 33.18 5.94 -9.98
CA SER A 182 32.34 4.83 -9.51
C SER A 182 30.83 5.06 -9.71
N HIS A 183 30.44 5.82 -10.73
CA HIS A 183 29.02 5.91 -11.14
C HIS A 183 28.42 4.53 -11.49
N TYR A 184 29.26 3.58 -11.89
CA TYR A 184 28.87 2.19 -12.16
C TYR A 184 28.80 1.32 -10.90
N HIS A 185 29.70 1.51 -9.92
CA HIS A 185 29.73 0.69 -8.71
C HIS A 185 28.58 1.01 -7.74
N LEU A 186 28.14 2.27 -7.66
CA LEU A 186 26.98 2.62 -6.83
C LEU A 186 25.67 2.08 -7.45
N LYS A 187 25.54 2.17 -8.79
CA LYS A 187 24.42 1.58 -9.52
C LYS A 187 24.40 0.05 -9.39
N LEU A 188 25.54 -0.64 -9.48
CA LEU A 188 25.62 -2.08 -9.23
C LEU A 188 25.31 -2.45 -7.77
N GLY A 189 25.75 -1.66 -6.78
CA GLY A 189 25.50 -1.93 -5.37
C GLY A 189 24.02 -1.82 -4.99
N ILE A 190 23.31 -0.81 -5.49
CA ILE A 190 21.87 -0.62 -5.25
C ILE A 190 21.05 -1.70 -5.97
N VAL A 191 21.39 -2.02 -7.22
CA VAL A 191 20.73 -3.11 -7.96
C VAL A 191 20.99 -4.46 -7.29
N SER A 192 22.20 -4.70 -6.76
CA SER A 192 22.52 -5.92 -6.03
C SER A 192 21.74 -6.03 -4.72
N SER A 193 21.56 -4.94 -3.97
CA SER A 193 20.77 -4.95 -2.74
C SER A 193 19.27 -5.13 -2.99
N PHE A 194 18.76 -4.64 -4.14
CA PHE A 194 17.39 -4.85 -4.57
C PHE A 194 17.13 -6.29 -5.05
N ILE A 195 18.06 -6.88 -5.81
CA ILE A 195 17.99 -8.29 -6.22
C ILE A 195 18.11 -9.23 -5.02
N LEU A 196 18.98 -8.93 -4.04
CA LEU A 196 19.07 -9.71 -2.78
C LEU A 196 17.78 -9.65 -1.96
N ASN A 197 17.09 -8.51 -1.90
CA ASN A 197 15.81 -8.40 -1.21
C ASN A 197 14.64 -9.05 -1.98
N MET A 198 14.67 -9.07 -3.32
CA MET A 198 13.68 -9.82 -4.12
C MET A 198 13.94 -11.33 -4.17
N ALA A 199 15.18 -11.79 -4.03
CA ALA A 199 15.53 -13.22 -3.97
C ALA A 199 15.04 -13.90 -2.69
N CYS A 200 14.57 -13.14 -1.69
CA CYS A 200 13.83 -13.68 -0.54
C CYS A 200 12.37 -14.03 -0.87
N ILE A 201 11.93 -13.86 -2.12
CA ILE A 201 10.66 -14.33 -2.66
C ILE A 201 10.96 -15.45 -3.67
N GLU A 202 11.43 -16.59 -3.19
CA GLU A 202 11.38 -17.87 -3.90
C GLU A 202 10.88 -18.95 -2.91
N PRO A 203 10.20 -20.00 -3.41
CA PRO A 203 8.82 -20.37 -3.08
C PRO A 203 8.54 -20.94 -1.69
#